data_AF-A0A7K2MBX0-F1
#
_entry.id   AF-A0A7K2MBX0-F1
#
_cell.length_a   1.000
_cell.length_b   1.000
_cell.length_c   1.000
_cell.angle_alpha   90.00
_cell.angle_beta   90.00
_cell.angle_gamma   90.00
#
_symmetry.space_group_name_H-M   'P 1'
#
loop_
_entity.id
_entity.type
_entity.pdbx_description
1 polymer ?
#
loop_
_entity_poly.entity_id
_entity_poly.type
_entity_poly.pdbx_seq_one_letter_code
_entity_poly.pdbx_strand_id
1 'polypeptide(L)'
;LLLLGGAGAASAHAGLRSADPADGTVLASAPRALTLTFTESVGLLDDSFRLFAPDGRRVRTGEPRHAPGRTDTAQVAFPAGLGQGTFTVAWRVVSADSHPVSGAFTFSVGRPSPATAAVDTGPAEDPLTGSLYDLARYAAYGAAALLVGTAAFVLLCRPPNPGPLRRPLAAGWWLLLAATLALLVLRAPYESGAGPAAAFTPSALSRTLTTRPGVVLLIRLALLAPTALFLVRLCRRGPQPDAPGEGRTAPQREGRTPASSRAALATGAVLALALALTWAASDHASAGLQVPAAMASSVLHLLAMAVWLGGLTALLTTLQRTPRTTTAADTDGSAGTAPAALVAPLAATAARFSRLAFLAVTVLVATGVYQSWRGLGSWPALTGTAYGRLLLVKLFAVVLLLAVAAGSRHWT
;
A
#
# COMPACT_ATOMS: atom_id res chain seq x y z
N LEU A 1 4.45 -3.66 24.77
CA LEU A 1 3.11 -3.03 24.76
C LEU A 1 2.58 -3.07 23.32
N LEU A 2 1.92 -4.17 22.96
CA LEU A 2 1.18 -4.31 21.70
C LEU A 2 -0.25 -3.83 21.96
N LEU A 3 -0.53 -2.56 21.68
CA LEU A 3 -1.91 -2.07 21.59
C LEU A 3 -2.43 -2.47 20.20
N LEU A 4 -2.97 -3.69 20.10
CA LEU A 4 -3.87 -4.08 19.02
C LEU A 4 -5.23 -3.42 19.27
N GLY A 5 -5.27 -2.09 19.18
CA GLY A 5 -6.51 -1.36 19.09
C GLY A 5 -7.06 -1.55 17.68
N GLY A 6 -8.18 -2.27 17.57
CA GLY A 6 -8.96 -2.33 16.34
C GLY A 6 -9.46 -0.93 16.01
N ALA A 7 -8.69 -0.19 15.23
CA ALA A 7 -9.17 1.01 14.58
C ALA A 7 -10.25 0.57 13.59
N GLY A 8 -11.52 0.86 13.90
CA GLY A 8 -12.60 0.68 12.94
C GLY A 8 -12.21 1.34 11.61
N ALA A 9 -12.52 0.67 10.49
CA ALA A 9 -12.20 1.18 9.17
C ALA A 9 -12.78 2.61 9.03
N ALA A 10 -11.91 3.61 8.91
CA ALA A 10 -12.37 4.93 8.52
C ALA A 10 -12.69 4.87 7.04
N SER A 11 -13.97 5.01 6.69
CA SER A 11 -14.38 5.16 5.30
C SER A 11 -13.92 6.54 4.80
N ALA A 12 -12.85 6.55 4.01
CA ALA A 12 -12.35 7.71 3.27
C ALA A 12 -12.59 7.57 1.77
N HIS A 13 -13.37 6.56 1.36
CA HIS A 13 -13.59 6.21 -0.03
C HIS A 13 -14.63 7.14 -0.69
N ALA A 14 -14.69 7.08 -2.02
CA ALA A 14 -15.62 7.86 -2.84
C ALA A 14 -17.06 7.89 -2.29
N GLY A 15 -17.48 9.04 -1.77
CA GLY A 15 -18.85 9.28 -1.34
C GLY A 15 -19.72 9.76 -2.49
N LEU A 16 -20.98 9.34 -2.54
CA LEU A 16 -21.95 9.89 -3.48
C LEU A 16 -22.29 11.33 -3.07
N ARG A 17 -21.96 12.30 -3.92
CA ARG A 17 -22.20 13.74 -3.68
C ARG A 17 -23.56 14.19 -4.20
N SER A 18 -23.96 13.73 -5.38
CA SER A 18 -25.26 14.04 -5.98
C SER A 18 -25.69 12.97 -6.98
N ALA A 19 -27.00 12.81 -7.13
CA ALA A 19 -27.63 11.92 -8.09
C ALA A 19 -28.69 12.68 -8.90
N ASP A 20 -28.79 12.39 -10.18
CA ASP A 20 -29.87 12.81 -11.06
C ASP A 20 -30.37 11.57 -11.85
N PRO A 21 -31.56 11.03 -11.57
CA PRO A 21 -32.54 11.52 -10.59
C PRO A 21 -32.05 11.47 -9.14
N ALA A 22 -32.49 12.43 -8.32
CA ALA A 22 -32.16 12.46 -6.90
C ALA A 22 -32.96 11.42 -6.11
N ASP A 23 -32.38 10.94 -5.00
CA ASP A 23 -33.02 9.96 -4.13
C ASP A 23 -34.39 10.46 -3.62
N GLY A 24 -35.36 9.55 -3.62
CA GLY A 24 -36.75 9.79 -3.22
C GLY A 24 -37.56 10.65 -4.20
N THR A 25 -36.97 11.12 -5.32
CA THR A 25 -37.67 12.02 -6.24
C THR A 25 -38.77 11.28 -7.01
N VAL A 26 -39.92 11.95 -7.19
CA VAL A 26 -41.00 11.51 -8.09
C VAL A 26 -40.97 12.35 -9.35
N LEU A 27 -40.61 11.73 -10.47
CA LEU A 27 -40.53 12.35 -11.78
C LEU A 27 -41.88 12.26 -12.51
N ALA A 28 -42.27 13.31 -13.23
CA ALA A 28 -43.48 13.28 -14.07
C ALA A 28 -43.34 12.32 -15.26
N SER A 29 -42.12 12.16 -15.79
CA SER A 29 -41.81 11.33 -16.96
C SER A 29 -40.50 10.57 -16.76
N ALA A 30 -40.37 9.43 -17.44
CA ALA A 30 -39.17 8.59 -17.39
C ALA A 30 -37.90 9.37 -17.79
N PRO A 31 -36.83 9.35 -16.97
CA PRO A 31 -35.55 9.94 -17.33
C PRO A 31 -34.85 9.10 -18.40
N ARG A 32 -34.04 9.74 -19.25
CA ARG A 32 -33.27 9.04 -20.31
C ARG A 32 -31.94 8.48 -19.82
N ALA A 33 -31.45 8.97 -18.69
CA ALA A 33 -30.18 8.56 -18.12
C ALA A 33 -30.18 8.76 -16.61
N LEU A 34 -29.21 8.12 -15.97
CA LEU A 34 -28.82 8.36 -14.59
C LEU A 34 -27.43 8.99 -14.58
N THR A 35 -27.25 10.04 -13.79
CA THR A 35 -25.96 10.70 -13.54
C THR A 35 -25.64 10.69 -12.05
N LEU A 36 -24.50 10.10 -11.66
CA LEU A 36 -23.98 10.12 -10.30
C LEU A 36 -22.68 10.91 -10.24
N THR A 37 -22.58 11.85 -9.31
CA THR A 37 -21.34 12.59 -9.03
C THR A 37 -20.78 12.16 -7.67
N PHE A 38 -19.51 11.82 -7.63
CA PHE A 38 -18.80 11.38 -6.43
C PHE A 38 -17.90 12.47 -5.88
N THR A 39 -17.39 12.28 -4.66
CA THR A 39 -16.42 13.19 -4.03
C THR A 39 -15.03 13.14 -4.67
N GLU A 40 -14.75 12.09 -5.46
CA GLU A 40 -13.48 11.86 -6.13
C GLU A 40 -13.67 11.10 -7.44
N SER A 41 -12.57 10.88 -8.17
CA SER A 41 -12.60 10.07 -9.40
C SER A 41 -12.92 8.61 -9.09
N VAL A 42 -13.72 7.98 -9.94
CA VAL A 42 -14.09 6.56 -9.79
C VAL A 42 -13.77 5.79 -11.07
N GLY A 43 -13.43 4.52 -10.95
CA GLY A 43 -13.39 3.55 -12.03
C GLY A 43 -14.75 2.90 -12.20
N LEU A 44 -15.16 2.75 -13.47
CA LEU A 44 -16.42 2.12 -13.85
C LEU A 44 -16.17 0.69 -14.35
N LEU A 45 -17.04 -0.22 -13.94
CA LEU A 45 -17.14 -1.60 -14.39
C LEU A 45 -18.43 -1.76 -15.19
N ASP A 46 -18.54 -2.82 -16.01
CA ASP A 46 -19.73 -3.08 -16.83
C ASP A 46 -21.02 -3.17 -15.99
N ASP A 47 -20.93 -3.73 -14.77
CA ASP A 47 -22.04 -3.91 -13.84
C ASP A 47 -22.11 -2.81 -12.75
N SER A 48 -21.45 -1.66 -12.98
CA SER A 48 -21.39 -0.58 -12.00
C SER A 48 -22.75 0.02 -11.65
N PHE A 49 -23.74 -0.13 -12.52
CA PHE A 49 -25.10 0.40 -12.33
C PHE A 49 -26.13 -0.68 -12.63
N ARG A 50 -27.03 -0.88 -11.67
CA ARG A 50 -28.11 -1.86 -11.74
C ARG A 50 -29.41 -1.13 -11.43
N LEU A 51 -30.31 -1.13 -12.41
CA LEU A 51 -31.65 -0.57 -12.26
C LEU A 51 -32.64 -1.72 -12.07
N PHE A 52 -33.49 -1.62 -11.07
CA PHE A 52 -34.58 -2.56 -10.81
C PHE A 52 -35.92 -1.84 -10.97
N ALA A 53 -36.82 -2.46 -11.72
CA ALA A 53 -38.18 -2.00 -11.93
C ALA A 53 -39.04 -2.23 -10.66
N PRO A 54 -40.25 -1.63 -10.59
CA PRO A 54 -41.16 -1.81 -9.44
C PRO A 54 -41.45 -3.27 -9.09
N ASP A 55 -41.48 -4.14 -10.10
CA ASP A 55 -41.70 -5.59 -9.96
C ASP A 55 -40.45 -6.38 -9.54
N GLY A 56 -39.35 -5.69 -9.21
CA GLY A 56 -38.08 -6.28 -8.81
C GLY A 56 -37.22 -6.79 -9.97
N ARG A 57 -37.69 -6.74 -11.22
CA ARG A 57 -36.90 -7.21 -12.36
C ARG A 57 -35.79 -6.22 -12.70
N ARG A 58 -34.62 -6.77 -13.02
CA ARG A 58 -33.49 -5.97 -13.49
C ARG A 58 -33.76 -5.41 -14.88
N VAL A 59 -33.70 -4.10 -15.01
CA VAL A 59 -33.78 -3.36 -16.27
C VAL A 59 -32.39 -3.33 -16.91
N ARG A 60 -32.33 -3.64 -18.21
CA ARG A 60 -31.09 -3.53 -18.98
C ARG A 60 -30.79 -2.06 -19.26
N THR A 61 -29.64 -1.58 -18.80
CA THR A 61 -29.15 -0.22 -19.03
C THR A 61 -28.12 -0.19 -20.16
N GLY A 62 -27.73 1.01 -20.60
CA GLY A 62 -26.57 1.21 -21.46
C GLY A 62 -25.25 0.95 -20.72
N GLU A 63 -24.13 1.08 -21.44
CA GLU A 63 -22.80 0.99 -20.85
C GLU A 63 -22.50 2.21 -19.95
N PRO A 64 -21.95 2.00 -18.74
CA PRO A 64 -21.51 3.09 -17.88
C PRO A 64 -20.36 3.88 -18.51
N ARG A 65 -20.43 5.21 -18.46
CA ARG A 65 -19.39 6.10 -18.98
C ARG A 65 -19.17 7.29 -18.06
N HIS A 66 -17.99 7.88 -18.12
CA HIS A 66 -17.76 9.17 -17.47
C HIS A 66 -18.44 10.29 -18.25
N ALA A 67 -18.93 11.30 -17.52
CA ALA A 67 -19.33 12.54 -18.15
C ALA A 67 -18.10 13.20 -18.81
N PRO A 68 -18.26 13.90 -19.96
CA PRO A 68 -17.13 14.50 -20.67
C PRO A 68 -16.29 15.41 -19.75
N GLY A 69 -14.99 15.14 -19.67
CA GLY A 69 -14.05 15.90 -18.84
C GLY A 69 -14.19 15.70 -17.33
N ARG A 70 -15.03 14.77 -16.85
CA ARG A 70 -15.35 14.58 -15.43
C ARG A 70 -15.23 13.13 -15.00
N THR A 71 -14.06 12.76 -14.48
CA THR A 71 -13.75 11.40 -13.95
C THR A 71 -14.44 11.11 -12.61
N ASP A 72 -14.97 12.13 -11.93
CA ASP A 72 -15.78 12.05 -10.71
C ASP A 72 -17.28 11.84 -10.99
N THR A 73 -17.69 11.87 -12.26
CA THR A 73 -19.09 11.84 -12.65
C THR A 73 -19.34 10.69 -13.62
N ALA A 74 -20.26 9.81 -13.25
CA ALA A 74 -20.64 8.64 -14.03
C ALA A 74 -22.05 8.82 -14.60
N GLN A 75 -22.26 8.34 -15.81
CA GLN A 75 -23.53 8.36 -16.52
C GLN A 75 -23.85 6.98 -17.08
N VAL A 76 -25.13 6.60 -17.02
CA VAL A 76 -25.65 5.39 -17.64
C VAL A 76 -26.98 5.69 -18.32
N ALA A 77 -27.13 5.28 -19.57
CA ALA A 77 -28.37 5.48 -20.32
C ALA A 77 -29.43 4.47 -19.88
N PHE A 78 -30.68 4.92 -19.82
CA PHE A 78 -31.84 4.08 -19.59
C PHE A 78 -32.54 3.74 -20.91
N PRO A 79 -33.20 2.57 -21.00
CA PRO A 79 -34.02 2.25 -22.16
C PRO A 79 -35.22 3.21 -22.26
N ALA A 80 -35.69 3.44 -23.48
CA ALA A 80 -36.93 4.17 -23.70
C ALA A 80 -38.12 3.42 -23.07
N GLY A 81 -39.11 4.17 -22.59
CA GLY A 81 -40.34 3.59 -22.06
C GLY A 81 -40.17 2.87 -20.72
N LEU A 82 -39.33 3.40 -19.81
CA LEU A 82 -39.42 2.99 -18.40
C LEU A 82 -40.88 3.15 -17.95
N GLY A 83 -41.46 2.08 -17.42
CA GLY A 83 -42.82 2.09 -16.90
C GLY A 83 -43.00 3.05 -15.72
N GLN A 84 -44.20 3.09 -15.17
CA GLN A 84 -44.52 3.90 -13.98
C GLN A 84 -44.25 3.10 -12.70
N GLY A 85 -43.95 3.81 -11.60
CA GLY A 85 -43.72 3.22 -10.28
C GLY A 85 -42.35 3.57 -9.70
N THR A 86 -42.01 2.96 -8.57
CA THR A 86 -40.75 3.13 -7.85
C THR A 86 -39.67 2.19 -8.39
N PHE A 87 -38.58 2.78 -8.85
CA PHE A 87 -37.37 2.10 -9.32
C PHE A 87 -36.28 2.16 -8.25
N THR A 88 -35.48 1.09 -8.17
CA THR A 88 -34.30 1.04 -7.31
C THR A 88 -33.03 1.10 -8.15
N VAL A 89 -32.16 2.04 -7.82
CA VAL A 89 -30.82 2.15 -8.39
C VAL A 89 -29.84 1.59 -7.38
N ALA A 90 -29.12 0.53 -7.75
CA ALA A 90 -27.96 0.04 -7.03
C ALA A 90 -26.70 0.32 -7.84
N TRP A 91 -25.67 0.86 -7.21
CA TRP A 91 -24.41 1.18 -7.86
C TRP A 91 -23.23 0.58 -7.09
N ARG A 92 -22.16 0.26 -7.84
CA ARG A 92 -20.85 -0.16 -7.32
C ARG A 92 -19.76 0.39 -8.21
N VAL A 93 -18.84 1.16 -7.64
CA VAL A 93 -17.73 1.81 -8.37
C VAL A 93 -16.43 1.61 -7.61
N VAL A 94 -15.29 1.76 -8.29
CA VAL A 94 -13.97 1.64 -7.66
C VAL A 94 -13.42 3.05 -7.41
N SER A 95 -13.18 3.43 -6.17
CA SER A 95 -12.58 4.71 -5.79
C SER A 95 -11.15 4.87 -6.34
N ALA A 96 -10.61 6.09 -6.36
CA ALA A 96 -9.27 6.36 -6.91
C ALA A 96 -8.15 5.65 -6.14
N ASP A 97 -8.40 5.26 -4.88
CA ASP A 97 -7.55 4.41 -4.04
C ASP A 97 -7.73 2.92 -4.26
N SER A 98 -8.42 2.54 -5.33
CA SER A 98 -8.60 1.16 -5.75
C SER A 98 -9.53 0.33 -4.84
N HIS A 99 -10.31 0.95 -3.95
CA HIS A 99 -11.34 0.27 -3.13
C HIS A 99 -12.73 0.35 -3.78
N PRO A 100 -13.52 -0.73 -3.77
CA PRO A 100 -14.91 -0.70 -4.20
C PRO A 100 -15.79 0.01 -3.17
N VAL A 101 -16.72 0.82 -3.67
CA VAL A 101 -17.78 1.46 -2.88
C VAL A 101 -19.10 1.16 -3.56
N SER A 102 -20.15 0.93 -2.77
CA SER A 102 -21.49 0.69 -3.27
C SER A 102 -22.54 1.45 -2.49
N GLY A 103 -23.70 1.62 -3.10
CA GLY A 103 -24.88 2.14 -2.45
C GLY A 103 -26.12 1.84 -3.28
N ALA A 104 -27.28 2.15 -2.70
CA ALA A 104 -28.53 2.12 -3.41
C ALA A 104 -29.42 3.27 -2.97
N PHE A 105 -30.31 3.66 -3.87
CA PHE A 105 -31.32 4.68 -3.63
C PHE A 105 -32.52 4.43 -4.56
N THR A 106 -33.61 5.17 -4.37
CA THR A 106 -34.83 4.98 -5.15
C THR A 106 -35.29 6.27 -5.83
N PHE A 107 -35.98 6.14 -6.95
CA PHE A 107 -36.74 7.24 -7.55
C PHE A 107 -38.06 6.67 -8.11
N SER A 108 -39.07 7.51 -8.31
CA SER A 108 -40.34 7.07 -8.87
C SER A 108 -40.67 7.80 -10.17
N VAL A 109 -41.36 7.13 -11.08
CA VAL A 109 -41.89 7.73 -12.32
C VAL A 109 -43.42 7.72 -12.24
N GLY A 110 -44.03 8.89 -12.43
CA GLY A 110 -45.48 9.13 -12.35
C GLY A 110 -46.03 9.09 -10.93
N ARG A 111 -45.85 7.97 -10.23
CA ARG A 111 -46.30 7.77 -8.85
C ARG A 111 -45.41 6.78 -8.10
N PRO A 112 -45.28 6.91 -6.76
CA PRO A 112 -44.69 5.87 -5.95
C PRO A 112 -45.49 4.56 -6.03
N SER A 113 -44.79 3.43 -5.97
CA SER A 113 -45.38 2.10 -5.82
C SER A 113 -44.65 1.36 -4.68
N PRO A 114 -45.23 0.30 -4.09
CA PRO A 114 -44.50 -0.53 -3.14
C PRO A 114 -43.20 -1.01 -3.81
N ALA A 115 -42.04 -0.60 -3.28
CA ALA A 115 -40.78 -1.17 -3.70
C ALA A 115 -40.75 -2.62 -3.21
N THR A 116 -40.42 -3.57 -4.08
CA THR A 116 -40.32 -4.99 -3.73
C THR A 116 -39.10 -5.19 -2.82
N ALA A 117 -39.28 -4.96 -1.52
CA ALA A 117 -38.25 -4.88 -0.47
C ALA A 117 -37.12 -3.88 -0.77
N ALA A 118 -36.50 -3.32 0.28
CA ALA A 118 -35.23 -2.64 0.09
C ALA A 118 -34.26 -3.67 -0.51
N VAL A 119 -33.67 -3.38 -1.67
CA VAL A 119 -32.59 -4.22 -2.20
C VAL A 119 -31.45 -4.08 -1.19
N ASP A 120 -31.28 -5.10 -0.35
CA ASP A 120 -30.06 -5.23 0.44
C ASP A 120 -28.91 -5.36 -0.56
N THR A 121 -28.17 -4.27 -0.75
CA THR A 121 -27.01 -4.25 -1.64
C THR A 121 -25.87 -5.12 -1.12
N GLY A 122 -25.99 -5.63 0.11
CA GLY A 122 -24.93 -6.29 0.83
C GLY A 122 -23.75 -5.35 1.09
N PRO A 123 -22.67 -5.86 1.71
CA PRO A 123 -21.42 -5.15 1.78
C PRO A 123 -20.86 -4.86 0.36
N ALA A 124 -20.12 -3.76 0.22
CA ALA A 124 -19.46 -3.40 -1.04
C ALA A 124 -18.53 -4.51 -1.54
N GLU A 125 -18.02 -5.32 -0.61
CA GLU A 125 -17.09 -6.43 -0.79
C GLU A 125 -17.64 -7.69 -0.12
N ASP A 126 -17.31 -8.85 -0.67
CA ASP A 126 -17.46 -10.11 0.07
C ASP A 126 -16.48 -10.12 1.27
N PRO A 127 -16.92 -10.40 2.51
CA PRO A 127 -16.09 -10.24 3.71
C PRO A 127 -14.78 -11.05 3.69
N LEU A 128 -14.83 -12.27 3.15
CA LEU A 128 -13.66 -13.13 3.04
C LEU A 128 -12.68 -12.58 2.00
N THR A 129 -13.19 -12.18 0.83
CA THR A 129 -12.39 -11.57 -0.23
C THR A 129 -11.74 -10.28 0.24
N GLY A 130 -12.48 -9.39 0.90
CA GLY A 130 -11.95 -8.16 1.49
C GLY A 130 -10.83 -8.44 2.51
N SER A 131 -11.06 -9.38 3.42
CA SER A 131 -10.05 -9.77 4.43
C SER A 131 -8.77 -10.34 3.81
N LEU A 132 -8.90 -11.21 2.80
CA LEU A 132 -7.76 -11.78 2.08
C LEU A 132 -7.01 -10.71 1.28
N TYR A 133 -7.75 -9.79 0.65
CA TYR A 133 -7.16 -8.67 -0.09
C TYR A 133 -6.39 -7.75 0.84
N ASP A 134 -6.95 -7.42 2.00
CA ASP A 134 -6.30 -6.62 3.03
C ASP A 134 -5.06 -7.29 3.60
N LEU A 135 -5.13 -8.58 3.91
CA LEU A 135 -3.97 -9.36 4.36
C LEU A 135 -2.85 -9.30 3.32
N ALA A 136 -3.16 -9.55 2.04
CA ALA A 136 -2.19 -9.47 0.96
C ALA A 136 -1.63 -8.04 0.81
N ARG A 137 -2.47 -7.02 0.96
CA ARG A 137 -2.08 -5.61 0.90
C ARG A 137 -1.09 -5.24 2.02
N TYR A 138 -1.41 -5.58 3.27
CA TYR A 138 -0.50 -5.33 4.40
C TYR A 138 0.78 -6.16 4.30
N ALA A 139 0.69 -7.42 3.85
CA ALA A 139 1.86 -8.24 3.57
C ALA A 139 2.76 -7.60 2.50
N ALA A 140 2.20 -7.02 1.44
CA ALA A 140 2.96 -6.33 0.41
C ALA A 140 3.70 -5.10 0.96
N TYR A 141 3.05 -4.29 1.81
CA TYR A 141 3.70 -3.15 2.48
C TYR A 141 4.83 -3.60 3.40
N GLY A 142 4.59 -4.61 4.24
CA GLY A 142 5.61 -5.17 5.14
C GLY A 142 6.79 -5.79 4.38
N ALA A 143 6.51 -6.51 3.30
CA ALA A 143 7.51 -7.11 2.43
C ALA A 143 8.37 -6.05 1.72
N ALA A 144 7.76 -5.00 1.19
CA ALA A 144 8.46 -3.87 0.60
C ALA A 144 9.34 -3.15 1.63
N ALA A 145 8.83 -2.94 2.85
CA ALA A 145 9.60 -2.35 3.94
C ALA A 145 10.82 -3.20 4.28
N LEU A 146 10.63 -4.50 4.50
CA LEU A 146 11.71 -5.43 4.79
C LEU A 146 12.75 -5.48 3.67
N LEU A 147 12.31 -5.58 2.42
CA LEU A 147 13.17 -5.71 1.25
C LEU A 147 13.99 -4.42 1.00
N VAL A 148 13.31 -3.29 0.81
CA VAL A 148 13.95 -2.01 0.48
C VAL A 148 14.79 -1.52 1.65
N GLY A 149 14.26 -1.61 2.88
CA GLY A 149 14.98 -1.17 4.07
C GLY A 149 16.22 -2.00 4.37
N THR A 150 16.15 -3.34 4.24
CA THR A 150 17.33 -4.19 4.43
C THR A 150 18.38 -3.93 3.35
N ALA A 151 17.97 -3.74 2.09
CA ALA A 151 18.90 -3.44 1.00
C ALA A 151 19.58 -2.07 1.20
N ALA A 152 18.82 -1.05 1.58
CA ALA A 152 19.34 0.27 1.93
C ALA A 152 20.31 0.19 3.11
N PHE A 153 19.99 -0.58 4.15
CA PHE A 153 20.86 -0.79 5.31
C PHE A 153 22.20 -1.43 4.89
N VAL A 154 22.17 -2.50 4.08
CA VAL A 154 23.40 -3.15 3.58
C VAL A 154 24.28 -2.17 2.81
N LEU A 155 23.69 -1.36 1.93
CA LEU A 155 24.43 -0.45 1.03
C LEU A 155 24.95 0.81 1.74
N LEU A 156 24.15 1.40 2.64
CA LEU A 156 24.41 2.70 3.26
C LEU A 156 25.05 2.57 4.64
N CYS A 157 24.63 1.59 5.45
CA CYS A 157 25.14 1.41 6.82
C CYS A 157 26.37 0.51 6.86
N ARG A 158 26.52 -0.38 5.86
CA ARG A 158 27.69 -1.25 5.64
C ARG A 158 28.04 -2.07 6.88
N PRO A 159 27.14 -2.98 7.32
CA PRO A 159 27.39 -3.84 8.47
C PRO A 159 28.65 -4.70 8.24
N PRO A 160 29.39 -5.06 9.31
CA PRO A 160 30.62 -5.83 9.20
C PRO A 160 30.40 -7.22 8.58
N ASN A 161 29.26 -7.85 8.88
CA ASN A 161 28.84 -9.11 8.28
C ASN A 161 27.41 -9.01 7.71
N PRO A 162 27.24 -8.89 6.38
CA PRO A 162 25.92 -8.86 5.76
C PRO A 162 25.28 -10.25 5.59
N GLY A 163 25.97 -11.34 5.90
CA GLY A 163 25.49 -12.73 5.75
C GLY A 163 24.12 -12.99 6.40
N PRO A 164 23.90 -12.60 7.68
CA PRO A 164 22.60 -12.68 8.34
C PRO A 164 21.44 -12.02 7.60
N LEU A 165 21.71 -10.97 6.81
CA LEU A 165 20.71 -10.16 6.12
C LEU A 165 20.23 -10.78 4.79
N ARG A 166 20.86 -11.87 4.32
CA ARG A 166 20.40 -12.61 3.13
C ARG A 166 19.00 -13.19 3.33
N ARG A 167 18.70 -13.71 4.53
CA ARG A 167 17.38 -14.28 4.87
C ARG A 167 16.25 -13.24 4.82
N PRO A 168 16.33 -12.08 5.51
CA PRO A 168 15.29 -11.06 5.42
C PRO A 168 15.14 -10.48 4.00
N LEU A 169 16.23 -10.35 3.22
CA LEU A 169 16.12 -9.95 1.80
C LEU A 169 15.34 -10.96 0.97
N ALA A 170 15.65 -12.26 1.10
CA ALA A 170 14.94 -13.31 0.39
C ALA A 170 13.47 -13.42 0.84
N ALA A 171 13.23 -13.34 2.15
CA ALA A 171 11.87 -13.35 2.70
C ALA A 171 11.04 -12.16 2.21
N GLY A 172 11.61 -10.95 2.24
CA GLY A 172 10.96 -9.74 1.72
C GLY A 172 10.63 -9.86 0.23
N TRP A 173 11.54 -10.42 -0.58
CA TRP A 173 11.28 -10.63 -2.01
C TRP A 173 10.18 -11.66 -2.27
N TRP A 174 10.27 -12.85 -1.65
CA TRP A 174 9.27 -13.91 -1.83
C TRP A 174 7.89 -13.51 -1.30
N LEU A 175 7.84 -12.84 -0.15
CA LEU A 175 6.58 -12.35 0.40
C LEU A 175 5.98 -11.26 -0.50
N LEU A 176 6.80 -10.37 -1.07
CA LEU A 176 6.30 -9.34 -1.98
C LEU A 176 5.78 -9.96 -3.29
N LEU A 177 6.45 -11.00 -3.82
CA LEU A 177 5.97 -11.76 -4.97
C LEU A 177 4.62 -12.42 -4.68
N ALA A 178 4.54 -13.19 -3.59
CA ALA A 178 3.34 -13.92 -3.20
C ALA A 178 2.16 -12.96 -2.93
N ALA A 179 2.40 -11.87 -2.20
CA ALA A 179 1.40 -10.86 -1.92
C ALA A 179 0.93 -10.14 -3.19
N THR A 180 1.83 -9.83 -4.13
CA THR A 180 1.47 -9.19 -5.40
C THR A 180 0.65 -10.12 -6.28
N LEU A 181 0.99 -11.42 -6.33
CA LEU A 181 0.19 -12.42 -7.03
C LEU A 181 -1.20 -12.59 -6.40
N ALA A 182 -1.28 -12.64 -5.07
CA ALA A 182 -2.56 -12.71 -4.36
C ALA A 182 -3.44 -11.47 -4.65
N LEU A 183 -2.86 -10.27 -4.60
CA LEU A 183 -3.55 -9.02 -4.95
C LEU A 183 -4.05 -9.02 -6.40
N LEU A 184 -3.27 -9.59 -7.32
CA LEU A 184 -3.67 -9.69 -8.73
C LEU A 184 -4.85 -10.66 -8.90
N VAL A 185 -4.76 -11.86 -8.31
CA VAL A 185 -5.82 -12.89 -8.41
C VAL A 185 -7.12 -12.44 -7.73
N LEU A 186 -7.02 -11.83 -6.56
CA LEU A 186 -8.19 -11.38 -5.78
C LEU A 186 -8.79 -10.07 -6.31
N ARG A 187 -8.18 -9.40 -7.29
CA ARG A 187 -8.62 -8.07 -7.74
C ARG A 187 -10.05 -8.06 -8.29
N ALA A 188 -10.35 -8.94 -9.24
CA ALA A 188 -11.67 -9.02 -9.84
C ALA A 188 -12.79 -9.35 -8.84
N PRO A 189 -12.69 -10.41 -8.00
CA PRO A 189 -13.73 -10.66 -6.99
C PRO A 189 -13.86 -9.51 -5.99
N TYR A 190 -12.74 -8.91 -5.58
CA TYR A 190 -12.72 -7.73 -4.70
C TYR A 190 -13.52 -6.57 -5.29
N GLU A 191 -13.22 -6.15 -6.52
CA GLU A 191 -13.91 -5.05 -7.19
C GLU A 191 -15.40 -5.33 -7.47
N SER A 192 -15.75 -6.60 -7.74
CA SER A 192 -17.14 -6.99 -8.03
C SER A 192 -17.97 -7.32 -6.78
N GLY A 193 -17.37 -7.38 -5.59
CA GLY A 193 -18.00 -7.86 -4.37
C GLY A 193 -18.42 -9.33 -4.43
N ALA A 194 -17.63 -10.16 -5.11
CA ALA A 194 -17.85 -11.60 -5.24
C ALA A 194 -16.90 -12.38 -4.31
N GLY A 195 -17.27 -13.61 -3.97
CA GLY A 195 -16.42 -14.50 -3.18
C GLY A 195 -15.11 -14.89 -3.90
N PRO A 196 -14.10 -15.40 -3.17
CA PRO A 196 -12.75 -15.61 -3.71
C PRO A 196 -12.71 -16.63 -4.84
N ALA A 197 -13.65 -17.58 -4.88
CA ALA A 197 -13.76 -18.57 -5.96
C ALA A 197 -14.00 -17.92 -7.34
N ALA A 198 -14.60 -16.72 -7.39
CA ALA A 198 -14.83 -16.02 -8.65
C ALA A 198 -13.53 -15.57 -9.34
N ALA A 199 -12.40 -15.54 -8.63
CA ALA A 199 -11.08 -15.28 -9.20
C ALA A 199 -10.69 -16.26 -10.32
N PHE A 200 -11.23 -17.48 -10.28
CA PHE A 200 -10.90 -18.56 -11.22
C PHE A 200 -11.84 -18.62 -12.42
N THR A 201 -12.71 -17.62 -12.60
CA THR A 201 -13.54 -17.51 -13.80
C THR A 201 -12.72 -17.00 -14.99
N PRO A 202 -12.95 -17.48 -16.23
CA PRO A 202 -12.18 -17.03 -17.40
C PRO A 202 -12.21 -15.50 -17.63
N SER A 203 -13.30 -14.84 -17.25
CA SER A 203 -13.47 -13.39 -17.38
C SER A 203 -12.83 -12.58 -16.25
N ALA A 204 -12.50 -13.17 -15.10
CA ALA A 204 -11.87 -12.45 -13.98
C ALA A 204 -10.45 -11.98 -14.32
N LEU A 205 -9.67 -12.85 -14.96
CA LEU A 205 -8.30 -12.52 -15.33
C LEU A 205 -8.27 -11.40 -16.38
N SER A 206 -9.05 -11.53 -17.46
CA SER A 206 -9.13 -10.51 -18.51
C SER A 206 -9.50 -9.13 -17.94
N ARG A 207 -10.52 -9.05 -17.07
CA ARG A 207 -10.93 -7.80 -16.41
C ARG A 207 -9.82 -7.21 -15.55
N THR A 208 -9.10 -8.04 -14.79
CA THR A 208 -8.00 -7.54 -13.95
C THR A 208 -6.87 -6.97 -14.81
N LEU A 209 -6.50 -7.64 -15.90
CA LEU A 209 -5.34 -7.25 -16.71
C LEU A 209 -5.57 -5.95 -17.49
N THR A 210 -6.82 -5.53 -17.70
CA THR A 210 -7.17 -4.30 -18.44
C THR A 210 -7.45 -3.11 -17.52
N THR A 211 -7.69 -3.32 -16.22
CA THR A 211 -7.87 -2.21 -15.29
C THR A 211 -6.53 -1.61 -14.89
N ARG A 212 -6.53 -0.30 -14.64
CA ARG A 212 -5.34 0.43 -14.19
C ARG A 212 -4.67 -0.21 -12.96
N PRO A 213 -5.38 -0.57 -11.87
CA PRO A 213 -4.75 -1.19 -10.71
C PRO A 213 -4.11 -2.55 -11.03
N GLY A 214 -4.72 -3.36 -11.91
CA GLY A 214 -4.16 -4.63 -12.33
C GLY A 214 -2.90 -4.47 -13.19
N VAL A 215 -2.89 -3.53 -14.14
CA VAL A 215 -1.69 -3.18 -14.92
C VAL A 215 -0.53 -2.78 -14.01
N VAL A 216 -0.79 -2.00 -12.96
CA VAL A 216 0.25 -1.58 -12.02
C VAL A 216 0.80 -2.76 -11.19
N LEU A 217 -0.04 -3.74 -10.85
CA LEU A 217 0.41 -4.99 -10.22
C LEU A 217 1.29 -5.83 -11.16
N LEU A 218 0.96 -5.90 -12.45
CA LEU A 218 1.81 -6.56 -13.45
C LEU A 218 3.18 -5.88 -13.59
N ILE A 219 3.20 -4.54 -13.60
CA ILE A 219 4.45 -3.77 -13.59
C ILE A 219 5.28 -4.12 -12.35
N ARG A 220 4.64 -4.20 -11.18
CA ARG A 220 5.34 -4.63 -9.94
C ARG A 220 5.93 -6.03 -10.08
N LEU A 221 5.20 -6.99 -10.62
CA LEU A 221 5.71 -8.35 -10.88
C LEU A 221 6.91 -8.32 -11.83
N ALA A 222 6.84 -7.55 -12.92
CA ALA A 222 7.94 -7.38 -13.86
C ALA A 222 9.18 -6.77 -13.19
N LEU A 223 9.01 -5.80 -12.28
CA LEU A 223 10.10 -5.18 -11.51
C LEU A 223 10.74 -6.13 -10.48
N LEU A 224 10.04 -7.17 -10.04
CA LEU A 224 10.62 -8.14 -9.09
C LEU A 224 11.74 -8.99 -9.72
N ALA A 225 11.71 -9.24 -11.03
CA ALA A 225 12.76 -9.98 -11.74
C ALA A 225 14.14 -9.28 -11.72
N PRO A 226 14.29 -8.02 -12.19
CA PRO A 226 15.57 -7.31 -12.07
C PRO A 226 15.94 -7.04 -10.62
N THR A 227 14.96 -6.92 -9.72
CA THR A 227 15.21 -6.84 -8.27
C THR A 227 15.86 -8.12 -7.73
N ALA A 228 15.36 -9.29 -8.10
CA ALA A 228 15.98 -10.58 -7.71
C ALA A 228 17.42 -10.68 -8.19
N LEU A 229 17.68 -10.32 -9.47
CA LEU A 229 19.02 -10.31 -10.03
C LEU A 229 19.95 -9.37 -9.27
N PHE A 230 19.46 -8.17 -8.94
CA PHE A 230 20.20 -7.20 -8.13
C PHE A 230 20.53 -7.74 -6.73
N LEU A 231 19.57 -8.37 -6.05
CA LEU A 231 19.77 -8.97 -4.73
C LEU A 231 20.78 -10.12 -4.75
N VAL A 232 20.72 -11.00 -5.76
CA VAL A 232 21.70 -12.08 -5.93
C VAL A 232 23.10 -11.50 -6.08
N ARG A 233 23.27 -10.46 -6.92
CA ARG A 233 24.54 -9.74 -7.07
C ARG A 233 24.98 -9.05 -5.78
N LEU A 234 24.05 -8.48 -5.02
CA LEU A 234 24.33 -7.84 -3.74
C LEU A 234 24.82 -8.86 -2.70
N CYS A 235 24.16 -10.01 -2.58
CA CYS A 235 24.47 -11.06 -1.63
C CYS A 235 25.78 -11.80 -1.96
N ARG A 236 26.11 -11.97 -3.24
CA ARG A 236 27.37 -12.58 -3.70
C ARG A 236 28.62 -11.74 -3.41
N ARG A 237 28.47 -10.46 -3.05
CA ARG A 237 29.59 -9.56 -2.66
C ARG A 237 30.09 -9.76 -1.22
N GLY A 238 29.68 -10.83 -0.54
CA GLY A 238 30.13 -11.15 0.83
C GLY A 238 31.57 -11.67 0.87
N PRO A 239 32.20 -11.74 2.06
CA PRO A 239 33.57 -12.23 2.22
C PRO A 239 33.68 -13.66 1.69
N GLN A 240 34.60 -13.89 0.77
CA GLN A 240 35.00 -15.24 0.38
C GLN A 240 35.83 -15.80 1.53
N PRO A 241 35.53 -16.99 2.08
CA PRO A 241 36.42 -17.60 3.06
C PRO A 241 37.76 -17.86 2.38
N ASP A 242 38.83 -17.35 2.98
CA ASP A 242 40.19 -17.70 2.55
C ASP A 242 40.31 -19.23 2.60
N ALA A 243 40.74 -19.83 1.48
CA ALA A 243 41.12 -21.23 1.48
C ALA A 243 42.28 -21.41 2.47
N PRO A 244 42.31 -22.47 3.30
CA PRO A 244 43.46 -22.74 4.14
C PRO A 244 44.63 -23.13 3.25
N GLY A 245 45.52 -22.17 2.98
CA GLY A 245 46.64 -22.31 2.07
C GLY A 245 47.79 -21.41 2.49
N GLU A 246 48.67 -21.99 3.31
CA GLU A 246 50.11 -21.73 3.45
C GLU A 246 50.66 -20.36 2.99
N GLY A 247 51.03 -19.54 3.97
CA GLY A 247 52.35 -18.92 3.99
C GLY A 247 52.72 -17.90 2.91
N ARG A 248 51.80 -17.08 2.40
CA ARG A 248 52.16 -15.91 1.58
C ARG A 248 51.64 -14.60 2.15
N THR A 249 52.58 -13.77 2.58
CA THR A 249 52.45 -12.32 2.73
C THR A 249 52.08 -11.70 1.38
N ALA A 250 50.78 -11.56 1.11
CA ALA A 250 50.25 -10.83 -0.02
C ALA A 250 49.46 -9.60 0.50
N PRO A 251 49.49 -8.47 -0.23
CA PRO A 251 49.07 -7.19 0.31
C PRO A 251 47.58 -7.17 0.62
N GLN A 252 47.22 -6.46 1.69
CA GLN A 252 45.85 -6.10 2.03
C GLN A 252 45.09 -5.69 0.77
N ARG A 253 44.10 -6.48 0.38
CA ARG A 253 43.32 -6.26 -0.85
C ARG A 253 42.29 -5.14 -0.62
N GLU A 254 42.79 -3.90 -0.55
CA GLU A 254 42.03 -2.73 -0.97
C GLU A 254 41.68 -2.91 -2.45
N GLY A 255 40.39 -3.02 -2.77
CA GLY A 255 40.04 -3.31 -4.17
C GLY A 255 38.57 -3.29 -4.52
N ARG A 256 37.74 -2.50 -3.81
CA ARG A 256 36.43 -2.14 -4.33
C ARG A 256 36.55 -0.77 -4.97
N THR A 257 36.51 -0.70 -6.30
CA THR A 257 36.52 0.60 -6.97
C THR A 257 35.28 1.39 -6.52
N PRO A 258 35.41 2.67 -6.15
CA PRO A 258 34.28 3.52 -5.73
C PRO A 258 33.12 3.50 -6.74
N ALA A 259 33.44 3.35 -8.03
CA ALA A 259 32.49 3.23 -9.13
C ALA A 259 31.53 2.05 -8.97
N SER A 260 32.01 0.87 -8.56
CA SER A 260 31.17 -0.32 -8.37
C SER A 260 30.17 -0.18 -7.21
N SER A 261 30.54 0.57 -6.16
CA SER A 261 29.66 0.86 -5.03
C SER A 261 28.60 1.92 -5.40
N ARG A 262 28.97 2.94 -6.17
CA ARG A 262 28.03 3.96 -6.65
C ARG A 262 27.00 3.38 -7.62
N ALA A 263 27.44 2.51 -8.53
CA ALA A 263 26.54 1.81 -9.45
C ALA A 263 25.51 0.96 -8.69
N ALA A 264 25.92 0.19 -7.68
CA ALA A 264 25.00 -0.59 -6.86
C ALA A 264 23.97 0.26 -6.11
N LEU A 265 24.39 1.41 -5.58
CA LEU A 265 23.50 2.38 -4.94
C LEU A 265 22.49 2.97 -5.94
N ALA A 266 22.95 3.39 -7.11
CA ALA A 266 22.09 3.95 -8.16
C ALA A 266 21.06 2.92 -8.65
N THR A 267 21.49 1.69 -8.96
CA THR A 267 20.57 0.61 -9.37
C THR A 267 19.56 0.30 -8.28
N GLY A 268 20.00 0.19 -7.01
CA GLY A 268 19.11 -0.05 -5.89
C GLY A 268 18.08 1.07 -5.70
N ALA A 269 18.50 2.33 -5.83
CA ALA A 269 17.62 3.50 -5.73
C ALA A 269 16.57 3.52 -6.86
N VAL A 270 16.97 3.24 -8.10
CA VAL A 270 16.05 3.17 -9.25
C VAL A 270 15.02 2.06 -9.06
N LEU A 271 15.43 0.87 -8.63
CA LEU A 271 14.51 -0.24 -8.37
C LEU A 271 13.55 0.05 -7.22
N ALA A 272 14.05 0.63 -6.12
CA ALA A 272 13.20 1.02 -4.99
C ALA A 272 12.19 2.09 -5.39
N LEU A 273 12.62 3.10 -6.15
CA LEU A 273 11.75 4.15 -6.69
C LEU A 273 10.68 3.56 -7.63
N ALA A 274 11.08 2.72 -8.58
CA ALA A 274 10.15 2.08 -9.52
C ALA A 274 9.12 1.22 -8.78
N LEU A 275 9.53 0.44 -7.78
CA LEU A 275 8.61 -0.32 -6.94
C LEU A 275 7.66 0.61 -6.17
N ALA A 276 8.17 1.64 -5.50
CA ALA A 276 7.34 2.57 -4.73
C ALA A 276 6.31 3.32 -5.60
N LEU A 277 6.68 3.68 -6.83
CA LEU A 277 5.77 4.28 -7.81
C LEU A 277 4.56 3.40 -8.11
N THR A 278 4.68 2.07 -8.03
CA THR A 278 3.54 1.17 -8.23
C THR A 278 2.48 1.29 -7.12
N TRP A 279 2.81 1.75 -5.91
CA TRP A 279 1.78 2.07 -4.92
C TRP A 279 1.15 3.42 -5.21
N ALA A 280 1.99 4.46 -5.41
CA ALA A 280 1.51 5.81 -5.68
C ALA A 280 0.62 5.89 -6.92
N ALA A 281 0.87 5.06 -7.95
CA ALA A 281 0.08 5.00 -9.17
C ALA A 281 -1.30 4.31 -9.02
N SER A 282 -1.52 3.59 -7.93
CA SER A 282 -2.77 2.86 -7.63
C SER A 282 -3.53 3.45 -6.42
N ASP A 283 -3.11 4.61 -5.93
CA ASP A 283 -3.68 5.29 -4.76
C ASP A 283 -4.20 6.69 -5.12
N HIS A 284 -4.86 7.38 -4.19
CA HIS A 284 -5.36 8.76 -4.33
C HIS A 284 -4.28 9.78 -4.71
N ALA A 285 -3.00 9.44 -4.51
CA ALA A 285 -1.88 10.25 -4.97
C ALA A 285 -1.93 10.53 -6.48
N SER A 286 -2.59 9.64 -7.22
CA SER A 286 -2.62 9.64 -8.67
C SER A 286 -3.89 10.24 -9.30
N ALA A 287 -4.74 10.86 -8.48
CA ALA A 287 -5.96 11.53 -8.89
C ALA A 287 -6.12 12.87 -8.15
N GLY A 288 -6.99 13.75 -8.67
CA GLY A 288 -7.31 15.03 -8.06
C GLY A 288 -6.30 16.16 -8.32
N LEU A 289 -6.24 17.15 -7.43
CA LEU A 289 -5.37 18.31 -7.58
C LEU A 289 -3.91 17.97 -7.22
N GLN A 290 -2.95 18.60 -7.91
CA GLN A 290 -1.50 18.47 -7.62
C GLN A 290 -0.95 17.04 -7.72
N VAL A 291 -1.42 16.24 -8.70
CA VAL A 291 -1.00 14.84 -8.90
C VAL A 291 0.52 14.64 -8.83
N PRO A 292 1.38 15.43 -9.51
CA PRO A 292 2.83 15.21 -9.45
C PRO A 292 3.40 15.33 -8.03
N ALA A 293 3.00 16.36 -7.28
CA ALA A 293 3.46 16.59 -5.91
C ALA A 293 2.91 15.51 -4.95
N ALA A 294 1.68 15.06 -5.17
CA ALA A 294 1.07 13.99 -4.41
C ALA A 294 1.76 12.65 -4.63
N MET A 295 2.01 12.26 -5.87
CA MET A 295 2.77 11.06 -6.20
C MET A 295 4.18 11.10 -5.60
N ALA A 296 4.88 12.23 -5.74
CA ALA A 296 6.20 12.41 -5.14
C ALA A 296 6.16 12.26 -3.61
N SER A 297 5.19 12.89 -2.95
CA SER A 297 5.01 12.78 -1.50
C SER A 297 4.73 11.34 -1.06
N SER A 298 3.82 10.63 -1.74
CA SER A 298 3.49 9.23 -1.41
C SER A 298 4.67 8.28 -1.63
N VAL A 299 5.43 8.45 -2.71
CA VAL A 299 6.65 7.68 -2.97
C VAL A 299 7.70 7.93 -1.88
N LEU A 300 7.97 9.20 -1.56
CA LEU A 300 8.93 9.57 -0.52
C LEU A 300 8.51 9.04 0.85
N HIS A 301 7.21 9.11 1.17
CA HIS A 301 6.66 8.58 2.41
C HIS A 301 6.87 7.06 2.50
N LEU A 302 6.52 6.32 1.45
CA LEU A 302 6.67 4.87 1.40
C LEU A 302 8.14 4.43 1.48
N LEU A 303 9.04 5.09 0.74
CA LEU A 303 10.47 4.82 0.79
C LEU A 303 11.06 5.13 2.16
N ALA A 304 10.68 6.24 2.78
CA ALA A 304 11.13 6.61 4.11
C ALA A 304 10.64 5.60 5.17
N MET A 305 9.36 5.19 5.10
CA MET A 305 8.81 4.12 5.95
C MET A 305 9.59 2.82 5.79
N ALA A 306 9.86 2.42 4.54
CA ALA A 306 10.58 1.19 4.24
C ALA A 306 12.02 1.23 4.76
N VAL A 307 12.75 2.31 4.51
CA VAL A 307 14.12 2.53 4.98
C VAL A 307 14.19 2.50 6.51
N TRP A 308 13.23 3.12 7.19
CA TRP A 308 13.17 3.16 8.65
C TRP A 308 12.84 1.80 9.27
N LEU A 309 11.70 1.19 8.92
CA LEU A 309 11.24 -0.07 9.51
C LEU A 309 12.10 -1.27 9.11
N GLY A 310 12.41 -1.39 7.82
CA GLY A 310 13.25 -2.48 7.32
C GLY A 310 14.70 -2.32 7.77
N GLY A 311 15.21 -1.09 7.83
CA GLY A 311 16.55 -0.82 8.36
C GLY A 311 16.66 -1.13 9.86
N LEU A 312 15.62 -0.86 10.65
CA LEU A 312 15.56 -1.25 12.06
C LEU A 312 15.59 -2.77 12.22
N THR A 313 14.79 -3.48 11.41
CA THR A 313 14.80 -4.95 11.39
C THR A 313 16.19 -5.50 11.01
N ALA A 314 16.86 -4.88 10.04
CA ALA A 314 18.22 -5.24 9.64
C ALA A 314 19.25 -4.96 10.74
N LEU A 315 19.15 -3.82 11.43
CA LEU A 315 20.00 -3.50 12.58
C LEU A 315 19.83 -4.56 13.68
N LEU A 316 18.60 -4.86 14.08
CA LEU A 316 18.31 -5.88 15.11
C LEU A 316 18.85 -7.25 14.70
N THR A 317 18.66 -7.65 13.43
CA THR A 317 19.20 -8.91 12.90
C THR A 317 20.73 -8.94 12.96
N THR A 318 21.39 -7.82 12.65
CA THR A 318 22.86 -7.69 12.70
C THR A 318 23.36 -7.82 14.13
N LEU A 319 22.71 -7.15 15.09
CA LEU A 319 23.07 -7.20 16.51
C LEU A 319 22.84 -8.59 17.12
N GLN A 320 21.73 -9.26 16.79
CA GLN A 320 21.39 -10.58 17.32
C GLN A 320 22.26 -11.70 16.77
N ARG A 321 22.67 -11.62 15.50
CA ARG A 321 23.45 -12.67 14.82
C ARG A 321 24.95 -12.42 14.81
N THR A 322 25.41 -11.40 15.54
CA THR A 322 26.83 -11.25 15.84
C THR A 322 27.20 -12.28 16.92
N PRO A 323 28.12 -13.23 16.67
CA PRO A 323 28.54 -14.20 17.67
C PRO A 323 29.09 -13.47 18.91
N ARG A 324 28.50 -13.72 20.07
CA ARG A 324 29.17 -13.47 21.34
C ARG A 324 30.09 -14.66 21.53
N THR A 325 31.38 -14.50 21.28
CA THR A 325 32.35 -15.52 21.66
C THR A 325 32.42 -15.56 23.19
N THR A 326 31.71 -16.50 23.81
CA THR A 326 32.10 -17.05 25.10
C THR A 326 33.30 -17.93 24.82
N THR A 327 34.50 -17.42 25.10
CA THR A 327 35.68 -18.28 25.21
C THR A 327 35.42 -19.29 26.33
N ALA A 328 35.75 -20.56 26.12
CA ALA A 328 35.62 -21.63 27.11
C ALA A 328 36.48 -21.44 28.39
N ALA A 329 37.09 -20.26 28.57
CA ALA A 329 37.81 -19.84 29.77
C ALA A 329 36.93 -19.06 30.76
N ASP A 330 35.69 -18.69 30.38
CA ASP A 330 34.76 -17.99 31.29
C ASP A 330 33.94 -19.01 32.11
N THR A 331 34.62 -19.81 32.95
CA THR A 331 33.97 -20.54 34.06
C THR A 331 33.69 -19.65 35.27
N ASP A 332 34.19 -18.41 35.29
CA ASP A 332 33.97 -17.45 36.36
C ASP A 332 32.96 -16.37 35.95
N GLY A 333 31.67 -16.72 35.92
CA GLY A 333 30.51 -15.83 36.17
C GLY A 333 30.34 -14.50 35.42
N SER A 334 31.25 -14.09 34.52
CA SER A 334 31.22 -12.79 33.86
C SER A 334 30.51 -12.90 32.51
N ALA A 335 29.53 -12.02 32.30
CA ALA A 335 28.66 -12.06 31.13
C ALA A 335 29.47 -11.90 29.82
N GLY A 336 29.37 -12.90 28.93
CA GLY A 336 30.11 -12.96 27.66
C GLY A 336 30.04 -11.65 26.86
N THR A 337 31.16 -10.94 26.82
CA THR A 337 31.28 -9.65 26.14
C THR A 337 31.55 -9.90 24.65
N ALA A 338 30.90 -9.16 23.74
CA ALA A 338 31.26 -9.23 22.32
C ALA A 338 32.76 -8.90 22.15
N PRO A 339 33.50 -9.57 21.26
CA PRO A 339 34.92 -9.31 21.11
C PRO A 339 35.12 -7.82 20.76
N ALA A 340 36.02 -7.14 21.47
CA ALA A 340 36.23 -5.68 21.37
C ALA A 340 36.40 -5.19 19.93
N ALA A 341 36.97 -6.03 19.05
CA ALA A 341 37.14 -5.77 17.62
C ALA A 341 35.83 -5.58 16.84
N LEU A 342 34.69 -6.11 17.29
CA LEU A 342 33.38 -5.98 16.64
C LEU A 342 32.56 -4.79 17.16
N VAL A 343 32.90 -4.26 18.34
CA VAL A 343 32.14 -3.16 18.97
C VAL A 343 32.21 -1.89 18.13
N ALA A 344 33.41 -1.45 17.74
CA ALA A 344 33.60 -0.23 16.95
C ALA A 344 32.92 -0.29 15.56
N PRO A 345 33.04 -1.37 14.76
CA PRO A 345 32.32 -1.52 13.49
C PRO A 345 30.79 -1.53 13.64
N LEU A 346 30.26 -2.17 14.71
CA LEU A 346 28.83 -2.19 14.97
C LEU A 346 28.31 -0.82 15.42
N ALA A 347 29.05 -0.11 16.27
CA ALA A 347 28.74 1.27 16.66
C ALA A 347 28.74 2.21 15.44
N ALA A 348 29.71 2.08 14.54
CA ALA A 348 29.74 2.86 13.29
C ALA A 348 28.55 2.54 12.37
N THR A 349 28.14 1.28 12.29
CA THR A 349 26.94 0.85 11.55
C THR A 349 25.67 1.46 12.16
N ALA A 350 25.52 1.38 13.49
CA ALA A 350 24.41 1.96 14.22
C ALA A 350 24.34 3.49 14.07
N ALA A 351 25.48 4.19 14.11
CA ALA A 351 25.56 5.63 13.90
C ALA A 351 25.14 6.04 12.48
N ARG A 352 25.53 5.28 11.45
CA ARG A 352 25.08 5.51 10.06
C ARG A 352 23.57 5.29 9.94
N PHE A 353 23.05 4.22 10.53
CA PHE A 353 21.63 3.95 10.52
C PHE A 353 20.83 5.01 11.28
N SER A 354 21.33 5.50 12.42
CA SER A 354 20.69 6.55 13.20
C SER A 354 20.50 7.84 12.37
N ARG A 355 21.52 8.26 11.61
CA ARG A 355 21.40 9.40 10.67
C ARG A 355 20.36 9.15 9.57
N LEU A 356 20.36 7.93 9.01
CA LEU A 356 19.41 7.54 7.97
C LEU A 356 17.96 7.48 8.51
N ALA A 357 17.79 6.94 9.71
CA ALA A 357 16.51 6.86 10.42
C ALA A 357 15.97 8.26 10.75
N PHE A 358 16.84 9.18 11.20
CA PHE A 358 16.45 10.57 11.43
C PHE A 358 15.95 11.22 10.14
N LEU A 359 16.70 11.12 9.03
CA LEU A 359 16.29 11.65 7.74
C LEU A 359 14.96 11.03 7.26
N ALA A 360 14.81 9.71 7.39
CA ALA A 360 13.58 9.01 7.02
C ALA A 360 12.38 9.51 7.85
N VAL A 361 12.53 9.67 9.16
CA VAL A 361 11.48 10.21 10.03
C VAL A 361 11.14 11.66 9.66
N THR A 362 12.13 12.50 9.37
CA THR A 362 11.87 13.87 8.89
C THR A 362 11.06 13.87 7.59
N VAL A 363 11.42 13.01 6.63
CA VAL A 363 10.66 12.85 5.37
C VAL A 363 9.24 12.35 5.66
N LEU A 364 9.05 11.38 6.55
CA LEU A 364 7.73 10.88 6.95
C LEU A 364 6.84 11.97 7.54
N VAL A 365 7.40 12.81 8.42
CA VAL A 365 6.67 13.94 9.01
C VAL A 365 6.29 14.95 7.93
N ALA A 366 7.24 15.40 7.10
CA ALA A 366 6.98 16.41 6.07
C ALA A 366 5.94 15.93 5.03
N THR A 367 6.12 14.70 4.53
CA THR A 367 5.18 14.11 3.56
C THR A 367 3.84 13.79 4.20
N GLY A 368 3.81 13.35 5.46
CA GLY A 368 2.58 13.11 6.22
C GLY A 368 1.77 14.38 6.45
N VAL A 369 2.42 15.50 6.79
CA VAL A 369 1.77 16.82 6.92
C VAL A 369 1.16 17.24 5.58
N TYR A 370 1.92 17.16 4.49
CA TYR A 370 1.42 17.49 3.16
C TYR A 370 0.21 16.62 2.76
N GLN A 371 0.29 15.30 2.96
CA GLN A 371 -0.79 14.37 2.62
C GLN A 371 -2.03 14.62 3.47
N SER A 372 -1.85 14.95 4.76
CA SER A 372 -2.95 15.27 5.68
C SER A 372 -3.65 16.57 5.31
N TRP A 373 -2.87 17.61 4.98
CA TRP A 373 -3.40 18.89 4.52
C TRP A 373 -4.21 18.73 3.23
N ARG A 374 -3.64 18.00 2.24
CA ARG A 374 -4.31 17.70 0.96
C ARG A 374 -5.57 16.86 1.15
N GLY A 375 -5.55 15.91 2.10
CA GLY A 375 -6.67 15.00 2.35
C GLY A 375 -7.82 15.59 3.16
N LEU A 376 -7.54 16.42 4.18
CA LEU A 376 -8.58 16.99 5.04
C LEU A 376 -9.40 18.09 4.37
N GLY A 377 -8.75 18.94 3.57
CA GLY A 377 -9.37 20.09 2.89
C GLY A 377 -9.89 21.22 3.80
N SER A 378 -10.21 20.94 5.07
CA SER A 378 -10.73 21.91 6.04
C SER A 378 -10.45 21.51 7.50
N TRP A 379 -10.42 22.50 8.40
CA TRP A 379 -10.22 22.27 9.84
C TRP A 379 -11.36 21.48 10.51
N PRO A 380 -12.66 21.73 10.21
CA PRO A 380 -13.74 20.94 10.79
C PRO A 380 -13.66 19.45 10.44
N ALA A 381 -13.05 19.10 9.30
CA ALA A 381 -12.87 17.71 8.91
C ALA A 381 -11.94 16.93 9.86
N LEU A 382 -11.06 17.63 10.60
CA LEU A 382 -10.10 16.99 11.51
C LEU A 382 -10.76 16.25 12.67
N THR A 383 -11.86 16.78 13.22
CA THR A 383 -12.61 16.14 14.31
C THR A 383 -13.94 15.56 13.83
N GLY A 384 -14.52 16.13 12.76
CA GLY A 384 -15.81 15.73 12.21
C GLY A 384 -15.77 14.47 11.33
N THR A 385 -14.61 14.07 10.82
CA THR A 385 -14.49 12.89 9.93
C THR A 385 -13.75 11.73 10.58
N ALA A 386 -14.03 10.51 10.14
CA ALA A 386 -13.31 9.33 10.58
C ALA A 386 -11.81 9.39 10.20
N TYR A 387 -11.51 9.92 9.01
CA TYR A 387 -10.14 10.17 8.56
C TYR A 387 -9.39 11.12 9.51
N GLY A 388 -10.00 12.26 9.86
CA GLY A 388 -9.42 13.22 10.80
C GLY A 388 -9.15 12.63 12.18
N ARG A 389 -10.09 11.83 12.72
CA ARG A 389 -9.89 11.13 14.00
C ARG A 389 -8.74 10.13 13.95
N LEU A 390 -8.60 9.35 12.88
CA LEU A 390 -7.45 8.45 12.71
C LEU A 390 -6.13 9.23 12.61
N LEU A 391 -6.14 10.37 11.91
CA LEU A 391 -4.97 11.23 11.83
C LEU A 391 -4.56 11.73 13.22
N LEU A 392 -5.50 12.15 14.06
CA LEU A 392 -5.22 12.56 15.44
C LEU A 392 -4.57 11.44 16.26
N VAL A 393 -5.08 10.20 16.14
CA VAL A 393 -4.47 9.03 16.79
C VAL A 393 -3.05 8.77 16.28
N LYS A 394 -2.83 8.86 14.96
CA LYS A 394 -1.49 8.72 14.37
C LYS A 394 -0.53 9.80 14.87
N LEU A 395 -0.98 11.06 14.92
CA LEU A 395 -0.18 12.17 15.43
C LEU A 395 0.19 11.97 16.90
N PHE A 396 -0.76 11.55 17.73
CA PHE A 396 -0.50 11.22 19.13
C PHE A 396 0.55 10.10 19.27
N ALA A 397 0.42 9.03 18.49
CA ALA A 397 1.39 7.94 18.50
C ALA A 397 2.80 8.38 18.07
N VAL A 398 2.90 9.27 17.06
CA VAL A 398 4.18 9.85 16.62
C VAL A 398 4.78 10.71 17.72
N VAL A 399 3.99 11.57 18.38
CA VAL A 399 4.46 12.40 19.50
C VAL A 399 4.97 11.52 20.65
N LEU A 400 4.25 10.45 21.01
CA LEU A 400 4.68 9.50 22.02
C LEU A 400 6.01 8.82 21.64
N LEU A 401 6.13 8.38 20.38
CA LEU A 401 7.36 7.75 19.89
C LEU A 401 8.56 8.72 19.95
N LEU A 402 8.36 9.98 19.57
CA LEU A 402 9.40 11.02 19.65
C LEU A 402 9.76 11.36 21.10
N ALA A 403 8.79 11.37 22.01
CA ALA A 403 9.03 11.58 23.44
C ALA A 403 9.86 10.44 24.05
N VAL A 404 9.54 9.18 23.72
CA VAL A 404 10.34 8.02 24.13
C VAL A 404 11.76 8.09 23.56
N ALA A 405 11.90 8.46 22.28
CA ALA A 405 13.21 8.62 21.64
C ALA A 405 14.02 9.80 22.22
N ALA A 406 13.36 10.87 22.67
CA ALA A 406 14.02 11.95 23.39
C ALA A 406 14.48 11.49 24.78
N GLY A 407 13.60 10.82 25.54
CA GLY A 407 13.93 10.25 26.86
C GLY A 407 15.09 9.26 26.80
N SER A 408 15.14 8.38 25.80
CA SER A 408 16.23 7.41 25.67
C SER A 408 17.61 8.03 25.42
N ARG A 409 17.67 9.27 24.90
CA ARG A 409 18.93 9.99 24.68
C ARG A 409 19.51 10.61 25.95
N HIS A 410 18.71 10.74 27.00
CA HIS A 410 19.14 11.27 28.30
C HIS A 410 19.57 10.17 29.29
N TRP A 411 19.40 8.90 28.92
CA TRP A 411 19.72 7.72 29.75
C TRP A 411 21.09 7.09 29.43
N THR A 412 21.84 7.69 28.51
CA THR A 412 23.25 7.37 28.20
C THR A 412 24.11 8.56 28.56
#